data_AF-A0A849DE35-F1
#
_entry.id   AF-A0A849DE35-F1
#
_cell.length_a   1.000
_cell.length_b   1.000
_cell.length_c   1.000
_cell.angle_alpha   90.00
_cell.angle_beta   90.00
_cell.angle_gamma   90.00
#
_symmetry.space_group_name_H-M   'P 1'
#
loop_
_entity.id
_entity.type
_entity.pdbx_description
1 polymer ?
#
loop_
_entity_poly.entity_id
_entity_poly.type
_entity_poly.pdbx_seq_one_letter_code
_entity_poly.pdbx_strand_id
1 'polypeptide(L)'
;MLFSNPFALKKLGILGMNKRNIHYIGAQNNRKYYPFVDNKLKTKVIAQSAGIAVPKLLATVERQSQLRNLKDILVGLDKFVVKPAQGSGGKGILVITQREGDIFIKPSGQRLELKDVHRDISNILSGLYSLGGKPDVAMIEKLVEFDPIFDRYSYEGVPDIRVIIYKGYPAMAMLRCSTKESDGKANLHQGAVGVGINMASGKALFAVQHGDPVTKH
;
A
#
# COMPACT_ATOMS: atom_id res chain seq x y z
N MET A 1 -29.19 11.97 -4.70
CA MET A 1 -28.39 11.77 -3.48
C MET A 1 -29.16 12.35 -2.30
N LEU A 2 -29.56 11.52 -1.33
CA LEU A 2 -30.03 11.99 -0.03
C LEU A 2 -28.80 12.18 0.86
N PHE A 3 -28.44 13.43 1.15
CA PHE A 3 -27.40 13.72 2.13
C PHE A 3 -27.92 13.37 3.53
N SER A 4 -27.20 12.51 4.25
CA SER A 4 -27.52 12.17 5.64
C SER A 4 -27.29 13.37 6.55
N ASN A 5 -28.21 13.63 7.49
CA ASN A 5 -28.09 14.73 8.44
C ASN A 5 -26.86 14.53 9.36
N PRO A 6 -25.90 15.48 9.40
CA PRO A 6 -24.67 15.32 10.19
C PRO A 6 -24.91 15.19 11.69
N PHE A 7 -25.99 15.77 12.23
CA PHE A 7 -26.37 15.63 13.63
C PHE A 7 -26.91 14.24 13.95
N ALA A 8 -27.68 13.65 13.02
CA ALA A 8 -28.15 12.27 13.16
C ALA A 8 -26.97 11.28 13.14
N LEU A 9 -26.03 11.44 12.19
CA LEU A 9 -24.81 10.64 12.14
C LEU A 9 -23.98 10.77 13.43
N LYS A 10 -23.86 11.98 13.97
CA LYS A 10 -23.19 12.23 15.25
C LYS A 10 -23.90 11.53 16.43
N LYS A 11 -25.24 11.55 16.47
CA LYS A 11 -26.03 10.85 17.50
C LYS A 11 -25.85 9.33 17.43
N LEU A 12 -25.66 8.78 16.23
CA LEU A 12 -25.32 7.37 16.00
C LEU A 12 -23.85 7.03 16.32
N GLY A 13 -23.05 8.00 16.76
CA GLY A 13 -21.63 7.79 17.10
C GLY A 13 -20.71 7.68 15.88
N ILE A 14 -21.18 7.99 14.67
CA ILE A 14 -20.38 7.89 13.45
C ILE A 14 -19.28 8.96 13.45
N LEU A 15 -18.03 8.51 13.28
CA LEU A 15 -16.86 9.38 13.24
C LEU A 15 -16.60 9.91 11.82
N GLY A 16 -16.96 11.17 11.58
CA GLY A 16 -16.64 11.86 10.33
C GLY A 16 -15.14 12.14 10.14
N MET A 17 -14.72 12.31 8.87
CA MET A 17 -13.32 12.50 8.50
C MET A 17 -12.67 13.72 9.16
N ASN A 18 -13.37 14.86 9.26
CA ASN A 18 -12.82 16.08 9.87
C ASN A 18 -12.52 15.86 11.35
N LYS A 19 -13.46 15.29 12.10
CA LYS A 19 -13.26 14.99 13.52
C LYS A 19 -12.15 13.96 13.71
N ARG A 20 -12.09 12.91 12.89
CA ARG A 20 -10.99 11.95 12.88
C ARG A 20 -9.64 12.64 12.66
N ASN A 21 -9.52 13.46 11.63
CA ASN A 21 -8.25 14.08 11.25
C ASN A 21 -7.79 15.11 12.29
N ILE A 22 -8.68 15.96 12.82
CA ILE A 22 -8.30 17.03 13.75
C ILE A 22 -8.15 16.48 15.17
N HIS A 23 -9.15 15.78 15.70
CA HIS A 23 -9.21 15.45 17.14
C HIS A 23 -8.48 14.14 17.49
N TYR A 24 -8.33 13.23 16.52
CA TYR A 24 -7.65 11.95 16.76
C TYR A 24 -6.27 11.94 16.13
N ILE A 25 -6.16 12.16 14.82
CA ILE A 25 -4.86 12.07 14.13
C ILE A 25 -3.98 13.26 14.55
N GLY A 26 -4.41 14.49 14.26
CA GLY A 26 -3.60 15.69 14.49
C GLY A 26 -3.34 16.00 15.96
N ALA A 27 -4.36 15.87 16.81
CA ALA A 27 -4.21 16.18 18.23
C ALA A 27 -3.47 15.09 19.04
N GLN A 28 -3.52 13.82 18.63
CA GLN A 28 -2.95 12.71 19.43
C GLN A 28 -1.63 12.15 18.87
N ASN A 29 -1.24 12.48 17.64
CA ASN A 29 0.04 12.04 17.07
C ASN A 29 1.03 13.21 17.06
N ASN A 30 2.15 13.05 17.76
CA ASN A 30 3.18 14.08 17.78
C ASN A 30 3.80 14.24 16.38
N ARG A 31 3.69 15.46 15.83
CA ARG A 31 4.15 15.81 14.49
C ARG A 31 5.64 15.52 14.25
N LYS A 32 6.46 15.49 15.31
CA LYS A 32 7.89 15.12 15.20
C LYS A 32 8.10 13.72 14.61
N TYR A 33 7.09 12.85 14.69
CA TYR A 33 7.17 11.48 14.16
C TYR A 33 6.67 11.34 12.72
N TYR A 34 6.01 12.35 12.15
CA TYR A 34 5.47 12.29 10.78
C TYR A 34 6.55 11.97 9.75
N PRO A 35 7.76 12.55 9.81
CA PRO A 35 8.82 12.21 8.87
C PRO A 35 9.25 10.73 8.87
N PHE A 36 8.97 9.97 9.93
CA PHE A 36 9.29 8.53 9.99
C PHE A 36 8.22 7.66 9.33
N VAL A 37 6.96 8.11 9.29
CA VAL A 37 5.83 7.37 8.70
C VAL A 37 5.52 7.80 7.27
N ASP A 38 5.87 9.04 6.90
CA ASP A 38 5.71 9.56 5.54
C ASP A 38 6.78 9.00 4.57
N ASN A 39 7.85 8.43 5.11
CA ASN A 39 8.93 7.80 4.34
C ASN A 39 8.99 6.30 4.65
N LYS A 40 8.61 5.47 3.66
CA LYS A 40 8.53 4.02 3.78
C LYS A 40 9.86 3.37 4.13
N LEU A 41 11.00 3.94 3.70
CA LEU A 41 12.32 3.44 4.04
C LEU A 41 12.60 3.63 5.55
N LYS A 42 12.31 4.82 6.09
CA LYS A 42 12.43 5.08 7.54
C LYS A 42 11.47 4.21 8.35
N THR A 43 10.21 4.10 7.90
CA THR A 43 9.21 3.25 8.54
C THR A 43 9.69 1.80 8.62
N LYS A 44 10.27 1.30 7.52
CA LYS A 44 10.81 -0.06 7.46
C LYS A 44 11.93 -0.29 8.47
N VAL A 45 12.90 0.60 8.55
CA VAL A 45 14.02 0.48 9.50
C VAL A 45 13.51 0.39 10.93
N ILE A 46 12.54 1.24 11.29
CA ILE A 46 11.93 1.25 12.63
C ILE A 46 11.09 -0.01 12.89
N ALA A 47 10.35 -0.48 11.89
CA ALA A 47 9.58 -1.71 12.00
C ALA A 47 10.49 -2.92 12.22
N GLN A 48 11.59 -3.02 11.46
CA GLN A 48 12.58 -4.09 11.62
C GLN A 48 13.27 -4.06 12.97
N SER A 49 13.69 -2.88 13.46
CA SER A 49 14.31 -2.78 14.78
C SER A 49 13.35 -3.12 15.92
N ALA A 50 12.03 -2.98 15.70
CA ALA A 50 10.99 -3.41 16.62
C ALA A 50 10.55 -4.88 16.44
N GLY A 51 11.21 -5.65 15.56
CA GLY A 51 10.88 -7.07 15.32
C GLY A 51 9.60 -7.28 14.51
N ILE A 52 9.08 -6.25 13.83
CA ILE A 52 7.90 -6.35 12.97
C ILE A 52 8.32 -6.93 11.62
N ALA A 53 7.63 -7.99 11.21
CA ALA A 53 7.84 -8.61 9.90
C ALA A 53 7.49 -7.62 8.78
N VAL A 54 8.47 -7.36 7.91
CA VAL A 54 8.31 -6.53 6.71
C VAL A 54 9.05 -7.18 5.54
N PRO A 55 8.66 -6.89 4.28
CA PRO A 55 9.36 -7.45 3.13
C PRO A 55 10.85 -7.13 3.17
N LYS A 56 11.72 -8.06 2.75
CA LYS A 56 13.17 -7.79 2.74
C LYS A 56 13.48 -6.65 1.76
N LEU A 57 14.18 -5.62 2.22
CA LEU A 57 14.77 -4.61 1.34
C LEU A 57 15.98 -5.23 0.66
N LEU A 58 15.98 -5.24 -0.67
CA LEU A 58 17.03 -5.85 -1.49
C LEU A 58 18.07 -4.81 -1.90
N ALA A 59 17.60 -3.61 -2.28
CA ALA A 59 18.45 -2.49 -2.66
C ALA A 59 17.70 -1.16 -2.53
N THR A 60 18.45 -0.06 -2.51
CA THR A 60 17.95 1.31 -2.64
C THR A 60 18.70 2.03 -3.74
N VAL A 61 17.99 2.86 -4.51
CA VAL A 61 18.58 3.77 -5.49
C VAL A 61 18.18 5.18 -5.07
N GLU A 62 19.19 6.00 -4.76
CA GLU A 62 19.02 7.35 -4.24
C GLU A 62 19.40 8.42 -5.28
N ARG A 63 20.22 8.05 -6.26
CA ARG A 63 20.79 8.99 -7.25
C ARG A 63 20.77 8.40 -8.64
N GLN A 64 20.55 9.26 -9.63
CA GLN A 64 20.54 8.88 -11.04
C GLN A 64 21.86 8.22 -11.47
N SER A 65 23.00 8.63 -10.90
CA SER A 65 24.31 8.06 -11.21
C SER A 65 24.46 6.57 -10.88
N GLN A 66 23.67 6.06 -9.93
CA GLN A 66 23.65 4.64 -9.56
C GLN A 66 22.97 3.77 -10.62
N LEU A 67 22.10 4.35 -11.45
CA LEU A 67 21.40 3.61 -12.50
C LEU A 67 22.33 3.09 -13.61
N ARG A 68 23.55 3.63 -13.72
CA ARG A 68 24.60 3.09 -14.61
C ARG A 68 24.92 1.63 -14.30
N ASN A 69 24.77 1.23 -13.04
CA ASN A 69 25.02 -0.14 -12.57
C ASN A 69 23.71 -0.87 -12.23
N LEU A 70 22.58 -0.46 -12.83
CA LEU A 70 21.27 -1.06 -12.53
C LEU A 70 21.26 -2.55 -12.82
N LYS A 71 21.95 -3.01 -13.87
CA LYS A 71 22.06 -4.44 -14.19
C LYS A 71 22.59 -5.21 -12.98
N ASP A 72 23.69 -4.73 -12.39
CA ASP A 72 24.35 -5.33 -11.23
C ASP A 72 23.47 -5.30 -9.98
N ILE A 73 22.77 -4.18 -9.74
CA ILE A 73 21.81 -4.06 -8.63
C ILE A 73 20.71 -5.12 -8.72
N LEU A 74 20.30 -5.49 -9.93
CA LEU A 74 19.24 -6.46 -10.18
C LEU A 74 19.75 -7.90 -10.36
N VAL A 75 21.07 -8.16 -10.34
CA VAL A 75 21.61 -9.52 -10.54
C VAL A 75 21.02 -10.48 -9.50
N GLY A 76 20.58 -11.66 -9.95
CA GLY A 76 20.01 -12.71 -9.10
C GLY A 76 18.61 -12.40 -8.56
N LEU A 77 17.98 -11.29 -8.98
CA LEU A 77 16.61 -10.97 -8.61
C LEU A 77 15.64 -11.41 -9.71
N ASP A 78 14.90 -12.50 -9.44
CA ASP A 78 13.86 -13.01 -10.36
C ASP A 78 12.48 -12.42 -10.09
N LYS A 79 12.20 -12.07 -8.82
CA LYS A 79 10.95 -11.43 -8.39
C LYS A 79 11.23 -10.30 -7.42
N PHE A 80 10.70 -9.13 -7.70
CA PHE A 80 10.89 -7.95 -6.84
C PHE A 80 9.83 -6.88 -7.10
N VAL A 81 9.74 -5.92 -6.18
CA VAL A 81 8.92 -4.72 -6.31
C VAL A 81 9.80 -3.50 -6.22
N VAL A 82 9.65 -2.56 -7.16
CA VAL A 82 10.23 -1.22 -7.10
C VAL A 82 9.14 -0.23 -6.69
N LYS A 83 9.42 0.64 -5.72
CA LYS A 83 8.46 1.68 -5.29
C LYS A 83 9.13 2.93 -4.72
N PRO A 84 8.47 4.09 -4.80
CA PRO A 84 8.92 5.33 -4.16
C PRO A 84 8.81 5.26 -2.63
N ALA A 85 9.83 5.75 -1.93
CA ALA A 85 9.84 5.84 -0.46
C ALA A 85 8.76 6.80 0.06
N GLN A 86 8.51 7.91 -0.63
CA GLN A 86 7.54 8.95 -0.24
C GLN A 86 6.34 9.05 -1.20
N GLY A 87 6.18 8.08 -2.11
CA GLY A 87 5.08 8.11 -3.06
C GLY A 87 3.70 7.97 -2.42
N SER A 88 2.71 8.60 -3.06
CA SER A 88 1.31 8.64 -2.61
C SER A 88 0.36 7.93 -3.57
N GLY A 89 -0.79 7.46 -3.05
CA GLY A 89 -1.88 6.91 -3.87
C GLY A 89 -1.58 5.60 -4.62
N GLY A 90 -0.52 4.87 -4.25
CA GLY A 90 -0.14 3.62 -4.91
C GLY A 90 0.48 3.78 -6.30
N LYS A 91 0.90 4.99 -6.68
CA LYS A 91 1.57 5.25 -7.95
C LYS A 91 3.07 4.95 -7.88
N GLY A 92 3.69 4.71 -9.03
CA GLY A 92 5.13 4.44 -9.13
C GLY A 92 5.55 3.07 -8.60
N ILE A 93 4.63 2.12 -8.51
CA ILE A 93 4.91 0.75 -8.09
C ILE A 93 5.10 -0.10 -9.34
N LEU A 94 6.30 -0.66 -9.51
CA LEU A 94 6.60 -1.65 -10.53
C LEU A 94 6.74 -3.02 -9.84
N VAL A 95 5.94 -3.99 -10.29
CA VAL A 95 5.96 -5.36 -9.77
C VAL A 95 6.52 -6.27 -10.84
N ILE A 96 7.58 -7.01 -10.50
CA ILE A 96 8.18 -8.04 -11.34
C ILE A 96 7.93 -9.40 -10.69
N THR A 97 7.23 -10.27 -11.41
CA THR A 97 6.84 -11.62 -10.94
C THR A 97 7.72 -12.72 -11.50
N GLN A 98 8.47 -12.44 -12.56
CA GLN A 98 9.37 -13.39 -13.21
C GLN A 98 10.45 -12.64 -14.00
N ARG A 99 11.59 -13.30 -14.21
CA ARG A 99 12.67 -12.85 -15.08
C ARG A 99 13.10 -13.97 -16.03
N GLU A 100 13.37 -13.61 -17.28
CA GLU A 100 13.87 -14.50 -18.34
C GLU A 100 15.10 -13.84 -18.97
N GLY A 101 16.29 -14.18 -18.49
CA GLY A 101 17.52 -13.51 -18.91
C GLY A 101 17.49 -12.01 -18.58
N ASP A 102 17.51 -11.15 -19.60
CA ASP A 102 17.43 -9.69 -19.46
C ASP A 102 16.00 -9.12 -19.60
N ILE A 103 14.99 -10.00 -19.68
CA ILE A 103 13.57 -9.62 -19.74
C ILE A 103 12.91 -9.78 -18.36
N PHE A 104 12.20 -8.75 -17.92
CA PHE A 104 11.40 -8.73 -16.70
C PHE A 104 9.92 -8.83 -17.04
N ILE A 105 9.17 -9.65 -16.31
CA ILE A 105 7.75 -9.90 -16.59
C ILE A 105 6.90 -9.37 -15.44
N LYS A 106 5.91 -8.57 -15.79
CA LYS A 106 4.90 -8.04 -14.85
C LYS A 106 3.79 -9.09 -14.61
N PRO A 107 3.00 -8.95 -13.52
CA PRO A 107 1.82 -9.78 -13.30
C PRO A 107 0.86 -9.84 -14.50
N SER A 108 0.76 -8.74 -15.25
CA SER A 108 -0.09 -8.65 -16.45
C SER A 108 0.44 -9.42 -17.67
N GLY A 109 1.56 -10.14 -17.54
CA GLY A 109 2.28 -10.77 -18.66
C GLY A 109 3.11 -9.80 -19.52
N GLN A 110 3.07 -8.51 -19.22
CA GLN A 110 3.86 -7.52 -19.96
C GLN A 110 5.35 -7.76 -19.76
N ARG A 111 6.08 -7.85 -20.87
CA ARG A 111 7.54 -8.03 -20.92
C ARG A 111 8.22 -6.66 -20.97
N LEU A 112 9.24 -6.48 -20.13
CA LEU A 112 10.01 -5.26 -19.97
C LEU A 112 11.50 -5.55 -20.15
N GLU A 113 12.24 -4.60 -20.71
CA GLU A 113 13.69 -4.63 -20.74
C GLU A 113 14.28 -3.81 -19.58
N LEU A 114 15.59 -3.95 -19.36
CA LEU A 114 16.32 -3.17 -18.35
C LEU A 114 16.10 -1.65 -18.48
N LYS A 115 15.99 -1.14 -19.72
CA LYS A 115 15.73 0.28 -20.01
C LYS A 115 14.38 0.76 -19.47
N ASP A 116 13.38 -0.11 -19.41
CA ASP A 116 12.05 0.21 -18.88
C ASP A 116 12.11 0.31 -17.36
N VAL A 117 12.75 -0.66 -16.70
CA VAL A 117 12.99 -0.62 -15.24
C VAL A 117 13.80 0.62 -14.86
N HIS A 118 14.82 0.95 -15.65
CA HIS A 118 15.60 2.17 -15.48
C HIS A 118 14.73 3.42 -15.56
N ARG A 119 13.83 3.51 -16.56
CA ARG A 119 12.91 4.64 -16.72
C ARG A 119 11.97 4.77 -15.52
N ASP A 120 11.40 3.66 -15.04
CA ASP A 120 10.52 3.66 -13.86
C ASP A 120 11.23 4.14 -12.60
N ILE A 121 12.48 3.71 -12.37
CA ILE A 121 13.29 4.21 -11.24
C ILE A 121 13.64 5.69 -11.43
N SER A 122 14.01 6.12 -12.64
CA SER A 122 14.32 7.52 -12.91
C SER A 122 13.11 8.44 -12.64
N ASN A 123 11.90 8.00 -12.98
CA ASN A 123 10.66 8.71 -12.65
C ASN A 123 10.42 8.80 -11.14
N ILE A 124 10.77 7.77 -10.37
CA ILE A 124 10.73 7.84 -8.90
C ILE A 124 11.72 8.89 -8.40
N LEU A 125 12.98 8.82 -8.85
CA LEU A 125 14.06 9.72 -8.42
C LEU A 125 13.76 11.19 -8.75
N SER A 126 13.09 11.48 -9.87
CA SER A 126 12.68 12.83 -10.25
C SER A 126 11.55 13.39 -9.38
N GLY A 127 10.92 12.55 -8.55
CA GLY A 127 9.81 12.94 -7.69
C GLY A 127 8.45 12.88 -8.37
N LEU A 128 8.32 12.23 -9.54
CA LEU A 128 7.06 12.16 -10.30
C LEU A 128 5.88 11.64 -9.46
N TYR A 129 6.15 10.76 -8.51
CA TYR A 129 5.14 10.12 -7.65
C TYR A 129 5.09 10.69 -6.22
N SER A 130 6.01 11.59 -5.89
CA SER A 130 6.15 12.20 -4.57
C SER A 130 5.18 13.34 -4.38
N LEU A 131 4.68 13.49 -3.15
CA LEU A 131 3.90 14.67 -2.76
C LEU A 131 4.75 15.94 -2.94
N GLY A 132 4.34 16.80 -3.87
CA GLY A 132 5.03 18.06 -4.17
C GLY A 132 6.25 17.94 -5.09
N GLY A 133 6.41 16.84 -5.83
CA GLY A 133 7.44 16.71 -6.88
C GLY A 133 8.88 16.68 -6.36
N LYS A 134 9.08 16.39 -5.06
CA LYS A 134 10.41 16.35 -4.46
C LYS A 134 11.17 15.09 -4.91
N PRO A 135 12.49 15.18 -5.13
CA PRO A 135 13.33 14.00 -5.36
C PRO A 135 13.10 12.95 -4.29
N ASP A 136 13.04 11.69 -4.71
CA ASP A 136 12.72 10.55 -3.84
C ASP A 136 13.76 9.43 -3.98
N VAL A 137 13.60 8.42 -3.14
CA VAL A 137 14.39 7.19 -3.17
C VAL A 137 13.55 6.07 -3.74
N ALA A 138 14.11 5.31 -4.68
CA ALA A 138 13.51 4.07 -5.15
C ALA A 138 13.95 2.90 -4.26
N MET A 139 12.98 2.19 -3.72
CA MET A 139 13.17 1.00 -2.90
C MET A 139 12.92 -0.24 -3.75
N ILE A 140 13.86 -1.19 -3.73
CA ILE A 140 13.71 -2.51 -4.36
C ILE A 140 13.51 -3.52 -3.24
N GLU A 141 12.37 -4.20 -3.23
CA GLU A 141 11.97 -5.12 -2.16
C GLU A 141 11.65 -6.50 -2.70
N LYS A 142 11.80 -7.51 -1.83
CA LYS A 142 11.31 -8.86 -2.10
C LYS A 142 9.79 -8.80 -2.36
N LEU A 143 9.35 -9.44 -3.43
CA LEU A 143 7.94 -9.62 -3.71
C LEU A 143 7.30 -10.43 -2.57
N VAL A 144 6.20 -9.92 -2.01
CA VAL A 144 5.42 -10.67 -1.02
C VAL A 144 4.63 -11.73 -1.77
N GLU A 145 4.82 -12.98 -1.38
CA GLU A 145 4.00 -14.10 -1.82
C GLU A 145 2.87 -14.26 -0.80
N PHE A 146 1.63 -14.14 -1.28
CA PHE A 146 0.46 -14.20 -0.40
C PHE A 146 0.07 -15.63 -0.13
N ASP A 147 -0.50 -15.84 1.05
CA ASP A 147 -1.07 -17.13 1.40
C ASP A 147 -2.27 -17.43 0.49
N PRO A 148 -2.35 -18.62 -0.14
CA PRO A 148 -3.45 -19.00 -1.03
C PRO A 148 -4.84 -18.90 -0.40
N ILE A 149 -4.95 -18.84 0.93
CA ILE A 149 -6.22 -18.56 1.62
C ILE A 149 -6.89 -17.28 1.10
N PHE A 150 -6.10 -16.32 0.65
CA PHE A 150 -6.54 -15.02 0.16
C PHE A 150 -7.08 -15.05 -1.28
N ASP A 151 -6.74 -16.06 -2.07
CA ASP A 151 -7.20 -16.21 -3.46
C ASP A 151 -8.73 -16.34 -3.55
N ARG A 152 -9.35 -16.86 -2.48
CA ARG A 152 -10.82 -17.01 -2.39
C ARG A 152 -11.55 -15.70 -2.12
N TYR A 153 -10.84 -14.65 -1.72
CA TYR A 153 -11.43 -13.40 -1.25
C TYR A 153 -11.21 -12.22 -2.20
N SER A 154 -10.18 -12.28 -3.06
CA SER A 154 -9.71 -11.14 -3.84
C SER A 154 -9.60 -11.46 -5.32
N TYR A 155 -10.12 -10.57 -6.17
CA TYR A 155 -10.00 -10.69 -7.63
C TYR A 155 -8.64 -10.15 -8.11
N GLU A 156 -7.82 -11.01 -8.69
CA GLU A 156 -6.54 -10.69 -9.39
C GLU A 156 -5.58 -9.77 -8.61
N GLY A 157 -5.73 -9.72 -7.28
CA GLY A 157 -5.13 -8.69 -6.47
C GLY A 157 -4.92 -9.13 -5.04
N VAL A 158 -4.15 -8.32 -4.33
CA VAL A 158 -3.73 -8.62 -2.97
C VAL A 158 -4.76 -8.07 -2.00
N PRO A 159 -5.47 -8.91 -1.24
CA PRO A 159 -6.25 -8.40 -0.14
C PRO A 159 -5.33 -7.96 0.98
N ASP A 160 -5.69 -6.87 1.65
CA ASP A 160 -4.94 -6.41 2.81
C ASP A 160 -5.82 -6.25 4.03
N ILE A 161 -5.23 -6.49 5.20
CA ILE A 161 -5.89 -6.28 6.48
C ILE A 161 -5.45 -4.91 6.99
N ARG A 162 -6.40 -4.00 7.15
CA ARG A 162 -6.18 -2.72 7.80
C ARG A 162 -6.57 -2.82 9.25
N VAL A 163 -5.63 -2.55 10.15
CA VAL A 163 -5.86 -2.44 11.59
C VAL A 163 -5.70 -0.97 12.00
N ILE A 164 -6.67 -0.44 12.75
CA ILE A 164 -6.65 0.91 13.32
C ILE A 164 -6.25 0.79 14.78
N ILE A 165 -5.09 1.35 15.12
CA ILE A 165 -4.60 1.41 16.50
C ILE A 165 -4.98 2.75 17.12
N TYR A 166 -5.56 2.73 18.32
CA TYR A 166 -5.81 3.91 19.13
C TYR A 166 -5.13 3.77 20.50
N LYS A 167 -4.17 4.65 20.79
CA LYS A 167 -3.40 4.66 22.05
C LYS A 167 -2.82 3.30 22.46
N GLY A 168 -2.32 2.54 21.47
CA GLY A 168 -1.72 1.22 21.68
C GLY A 168 -2.69 0.03 21.58
N TYR A 169 -4.00 0.27 21.45
CA TYR A 169 -5.00 -0.79 21.35
C TYR A 169 -5.56 -0.92 19.93
N PRO A 170 -5.70 -2.14 19.37
CA PRO A 170 -6.34 -2.35 18.08
C PRO A 170 -7.84 -2.14 18.21
N ALA A 171 -8.30 -0.94 17.85
CA ALA A 171 -9.68 -0.53 18.02
C ALA A 171 -10.63 -1.14 16.97
N MET A 172 -10.15 -1.28 15.74
CA MET A 172 -10.93 -1.81 14.61
C MET A 172 -10.02 -2.47 13.59
N ALA A 173 -10.53 -3.46 12.87
CA ALA A 173 -9.87 -4.04 11.71
C ALA A 173 -10.87 -4.27 10.57
N MET A 174 -10.35 -4.24 9.34
CA MET A 174 -11.10 -4.65 8.16
C MET A 174 -10.20 -5.37 7.17
N LEU A 175 -10.75 -6.36 6.48
CA LEU A 175 -10.19 -6.92 5.27
C LEU A 175 -10.61 -6.03 4.09
N ARG A 176 -9.69 -5.74 3.18
CA ARG A 176 -9.98 -5.05 1.93
C ARG A 176 -9.75 -6.02 0.78
N CYS A 177 -10.82 -6.39 0.10
CA CYS A 177 -10.80 -7.31 -1.03
C CYS A 177 -10.75 -6.51 -2.33
N SER A 178 -9.77 -6.82 -3.18
CA SER A 178 -9.77 -6.29 -4.54
C SER A 178 -10.93 -6.90 -5.34
N THR A 179 -11.50 -6.07 -6.20
CA THR A 179 -12.56 -6.44 -7.15
C THR A 179 -12.06 -6.17 -8.57
N LYS A 180 -12.78 -6.70 -9.56
CA LYS A 180 -12.57 -6.35 -10.97
C LYS A 180 -12.70 -4.83 -11.20
N GLU A 181 -13.67 -4.20 -10.54
CA GLU A 181 -13.88 -2.74 -10.62
C GLU A 181 -12.67 -1.95 -10.12
N SER A 182 -12.04 -2.43 -9.07
CA SER A 182 -10.84 -1.82 -8.49
C SER A 182 -9.54 -2.10 -9.26
N ASP A 183 -9.61 -2.80 -10.40
CA ASP A 183 -8.44 -3.17 -11.20
C ASP A 183 -7.39 -3.93 -10.34
N GLY A 184 -7.89 -4.86 -9.50
CA GLY A 184 -7.04 -5.65 -8.60
C GLY A 184 -6.48 -4.89 -7.38
N LYS A 185 -6.95 -3.66 -7.09
CA LYS A 185 -6.42 -2.84 -5.97
C LYS A 185 -7.35 -2.86 -4.75
N ALA A 186 -6.80 -3.04 -3.55
CA ALA A 186 -7.58 -3.05 -2.30
C ALA A 186 -8.08 -1.65 -1.83
N ASN A 187 -8.15 -0.64 -2.70
CA ASN A 187 -8.57 0.72 -2.34
C ASN A 187 -10.10 0.87 -2.40
N LEU A 188 -10.75 1.12 -1.25
CA LEU A 188 -12.22 1.22 -1.18
C LEU A 188 -12.81 2.29 -2.11
N HIS A 189 -12.13 3.43 -2.26
CA HIS A 189 -12.56 4.51 -3.16
C HIS A 189 -12.40 4.16 -4.65
N GLN A 190 -11.72 3.07 -4.97
CA GLN A 190 -11.60 2.54 -6.34
C GLN A 190 -12.57 1.37 -6.56
N GLY A 191 -13.53 1.12 -5.66
CA GLY A 191 -14.49 0.02 -5.80
C GLY A 191 -14.04 -1.30 -5.15
N ALA A 192 -13.01 -1.29 -4.30
CA ALA A 192 -12.71 -2.45 -3.45
C ALA A 192 -13.76 -2.64 -2.36
N VAL A 193 -13.95 -3.88 -1.93
CA VAL A 193 -14.90 -4.23 -0.86
C VAL A 193 -14.19 -4.19 0.49
N GLY A 194 -14.80 -3.51 1.47
CA GLY A 194 -14.32 -3.47 2.84
C GLY A 194 -15.15 -4.38 3.73
N VAL A 195 -14.54 -5.38 4.34
CA VAL A 195 -15.18 -6.33 5.25
C VAL A 195 -14.72 -6.06 6.68
N GLY A 196 -15.63 -5.66 7.57
CA GLY A 196 -15.32 -5.47 8.98
C GLY A 196 -14.94 -6.79 9.64
N ILE A 197 -13.92 -6.76 10.50
CA ILE A 197 -13.46 -7.94 11.24
C ILE A 197 -13.81 -7.78 12.72
N ASN A 198 -14.46 -8.78 13.30
CA ASN A 198 -14.69 -8.84 14.74
C ASN A 198 -13.35 -9.07 15.46
N MET A 199 -12.94 -8.13 16.31
CA MET A 199 -11.64 -8.17 16.98
C MET A 199 -11.46 -9.35 17.95
N ALA A 200 -12.55 -9.88 18.51
CA ALA A 200 -12.50 -10.98 19.49
C ALA A 200 -12.49 -12.36 18.82
N SER A 201 -13.22 -12.52 17.71
CA SER A 201 -13.39 -13.83 17.05
C SER A 201 -12.69 -13.97 15.71
N GLY A 202 -12.19 -12.88 15.11
CA GLY A 202 -11.62 -12.86 13.77
C GLY A 202 -12.65 -13.06 12.64
N LYS A 203 -13.94 -13.20 12.96
CA LYS A 203 -15.00 -13.44 11.98
C LYS A 203 -15.38 -12.16 11.24
N ALA A 204 -15.79 -12.33 9.97
CA ALA A 204 -16.37 -11.25 9.18
C ALA A 204 -17.66 -10.74 9.82
N LEU A 205 -17.86 -9.42 9.74
CA LEU A 205 -19.07 -8.72 10.17
C LEU A 205 -19.88 -8.31 8.94
N PHE A 206 -19.85 -7.03 8.60
CA PHE A 206 -20.52 -6.46 7.44
C PHE A 206 -19.51 -6.12 6.36
N ALA A 207 -19.93 -6.22 5.10
CA ALA A 207 -19.14 -5.78 3.94
C ALA A 207 -19.79 -4.55 3.31
N VAL A 208 -18.96 -3.64 2.80
CA VAL A 208 -19.37 -2.39 2.17
C VAL A 208 -18.57 -2.15 0.89
N GLN A 209 -19.26 -1.69 -0.16
CA GLN A 209 -18.67 -1.22 -1.42
C GLN A 209 -19.41 0.05 -1.83
N HIS A 210 -18.69 1.09 -2.27
CA HIS A 210 -19.30 2.40 -2.63
C HIS A 210 -20.14 3.09 -1.55
N GLY A 211 -19.98 2.67 -0.28
CA GLY A 211 -20.77 3.18 0.84
C GLY A 211 -22.06 2.39 1.10
N ASP A 212 -22.37 1.40 0.26
CA ASP A 212 -23.54 0.54 0.41
C ASP A 212 -23.18 -0.83 1.00
N PRO A 213 -24.01 -1.39 1.89
CA PRO A 213 -23.83 -2.76 2.36
C PRO A 213 -23.91 -3.77 1.21
N VAL A 214 -22.97 -4.71 1.18
CA VAL A 214 -22.94 -5.81 0.20
C VAL A 214 -22.92 -7.16 0.91
N THR A 215 -23.56 -8.15 0.30
CA THR A 215 -23.55 -9.56 0.77
C THR A 215 -22.90 -10.51 -0.23
N LYS A 216 -22.60 -10.01 -1.44
CA LYS A 216 -21.93 -10.71 -2.55
C LYS A 216 -21.08 -9.69 -3.30
N HIS A 217 -19.91 -10.11 -3.78
CA HIS A 217 -19.02 -9.31 -4.61
C HIS A 217 -18.32 -10.16 -5.66
#